data_AF-A0A7E4ZZA8-F1
#
_entry.id   AF-A0A7E4ZZA8-F1
#
_cell.length_a   1.000
_cell.length_b   1.000
_cell.length_c   1.000
_cell.angle_alpha   90.00
_cell.angle_beta   90.00
_cell.angle_gamma   90.00
#
_symmetry.space_group_name_H-M   'P 1'
#
loop_
_entity.id
_entity.type
_entity.pdbx_description
1 polymer ?
#
loop_
_entity_poly.entity_id
_entity_poly.type
_entity_poly.pdbx_seq_one_letter_code
_entity_poly.pdbx_strand_id
1 'polypeptide(L)'
;MSTLSALINDDEETARPKVAAEPMDTTAPAAPAKPSTPPRTPYEVALLGKDGNDPLPATSLSIRLDRMMSSYANLLGDILPEAGPVNPQPVDVKTAAKFNINTFRDAAAELTNEFTKTATKWQLRHPDEAYADEAKDLKKAIERQKLLLKRAGERCTSEANRASKPRRQ
;
A
#
# COMPACT_ATOMS: atom_id res chain seq x y z
N MET A 1 -51.11 72.92 -3.86
CA MET A 1 -52.10 71.99 -3.28
C MET A 1 -51.48 70.60 -3.21
N SER A 2 -51.64 69.92 -2.07
CA SER A 2 -51.65 68.46 -1.81
C SER A 2 -51.27 67.48 -2.94
N THR A 3 -50.59 66.33 -2.75
CA THR A 3 -50.22 65.55 -1.54
C THR A 3 -49.40 64.32 -1.95
N LEU A 4 -48.53 63.89 -1.02
CA LEU A 4 -48.29 62.52 -0.54
C LEU A 4 -47.69 61.41 -1.44
N SER A 5 -46.57 60.90 -0.90
CA SER A 5 -46.26 59.47 -0.66
C SER A 5 -45.70 58.65 -1.82
N ALA A 6 -44.85 57.65 -1.63
CA ALA A 6 -43.93 57.20 -0.57
C ALA A 6 -43.29 55.90 -1.13
N LEU A 7 -42.09 55.55 -0.63
CA LEU A 7 -41.37 54.26 -0.77
C LEU A 7 -40.85 53.90 -2.18
N ILE A 8 -39.53 53.88 -2.41
CA ILE A 8 -38.44 52.97 -1.94
C ILE A 8 -38.31 51.70 -2.79
N ASN A 9 -37.11 51.61 -3.38
CA ASN A 9 -36.39 50.50 -4.00
C ASN A 9 -36.94 49.92 -5.31
N ASP A 10 -36.14 49.96 -6.38
CA ASP A 10 -35.31 48.81 -6.75
C ASP A 10 -34.31 49.21 -7.84
N ASP A 11 -33.11 48.60 -7.72
CA ASP A 11 -32.20 48.08 -8.74
C ASP A 11 -31.77 48.86 -10.01
N GLU A 12 -30.56 48.47 -10.43
CA GLU A 12 -29.92 48.75 -11.72
C GLU A 12 -29.46 50.23 -11.91
N GLU A 13 -28.38 50.59 -12.58
CA GLU A 13 -27.65 49.96 -13.65
C GLU A 13 -26.36 50.78 -13.92
N THR A 14 -25.39 50.11 -14.55
CA THR A 14 -24.44 50.63 -15.56
C THR A 14 -23.38 51.72 -15.29
N ALA A 15 -22.18 51.36 -15.77
CA ALA A 15 -21.28 52.12 -16.65
C ALA A 15 -20.10 52.94 -16.05
N ARG A 16 -18.92 52.31 -16.24
CA ARG A 16 -17.53 52.79 -16.48
C ARG A 16 -17.35 54.29 -16.85
N PRO A 17 -16.14 54.85 -16.65
CA PRO A 17 -15.20 54.92 -17.79
C PRO A 17 -13.70 54.73 -17.47
N LYS A 18 -12.94 54.73 -18.57
CA LYS A 18 -11.57 54.30 -18.88
C LYS A 18 -10.58 55.48 -18.73
N VAL A 19 -9.40 55.31 -18.11
CA VAL A 19 -8.22 56.22 -18.23
C VAL A 19 -6.94 55.38 -17.99
N ALA A 20 -6.20 54.99 -19.04
CA ALA A 20 -4.94 55.57 -19.58
C ALA A 20 -3.68 55.35 -18.71
N ALA A 21 -2.63 54.78 -19.34
CA ALA A 21 -1.30 54.34 -18.84
C ALA A 21 -0.43 55.50 -18.29
N GLU A 22 0.66 55.36 -17.51
CA GLU A 22 1.83 54.45 -17.47
C GLU A 22 2.46 54.47 -16.03
N PRO A 23 3.75 54.10 -15.79
CA PRO A 23 4.39 52.79 -15.79
C PRO A 23 4.87 52.39 -14.38
N MET A 24 4.65 51.14 -13.92
CA MET A 24 5.27 50.64 -12.69
C MET A 24 6.06 49.35 -12.95
N ASP A 25 7.37 49.54 -12.86
CA ASP A 25 8.38 48.68 -12.25
C ASP A 25 8.15 47.16 -12.30
N THR A 26 8.91 46.52 -13.18
CA THR A 26 8.96 45.07 -13.32
C THR A 26 9.83 44.49 -12.21
N THR A 27 9.23 44.08 -11.11
CA THR A 27 9.83 43.09 -10.20
C THR A 27 8.81 41.98 -9.94
N ALA A 28 8.79 41.00 -10.85
CA ALA A 28 8.09 39.76 -10.63
C ALA A 28 8.79 38.97 -9.51
N PRO A 29 8.07 38.45 -8.51
CA PRO A 29 8.67 37.56 -7.52
C PRO A 29 9.09 36.25 -8.21
N ALA A 30 10.34 35.85 -7.98
CA ALA A 30 10.93 34.64 -8.51
C ALA A 30 10.03 33.41 -8.25
N ALA A 31 9.78 32.64 -9.30
CA ALA A 31 9.08 31.37 -9.22
C ALA A 31 9.74 30.45 -8.18
N PRO A 32 8.97 29.71 -7.36
CA PRO A 32 9.56 28.78 -6.41
C PRO A 32 10.36 27.73 -7.18
N ALA A 33 11.64 27.59 -6.81
CA ALA A 33 12.53 26.58 -7.34
C ALA A 33 11.86 25.20 -7.23
N LYS A 34 11.75 24.48 -8.35
CA LYS A 34 11.29 23.10 -8.38
C LYS A 34 12.11 22.31 -7.34
N PRO A 35 11.48 21.52 -6.46
CA PRO A 35 12.23 20.70 -5.53
C PRO A 35 13.12 19.75 -6.33
N SER A 36 14.43 19.89 -6.13
CA SER A 36 15.46 18.98 -6.62
C SER A 36 15.10 17.58 -6.13
N THR A 37 14.45 16.81 -6.99
CA THR A 37 14.18 15.40 -6.72
C THR A 37 15.54 14.72 -6.65
N PRO A 38 15.86 13.96 -5.59
CA PRO A 38 17.12 13.23 -5.53
C PRO A 38 17.25 12.33 -6.77
N PRO A 39 18.50 12.05 -7.23
CA PRO A 39 18.72 11.26 -8.42
C PRO A 39 18.01 9.91 -8.27
N ARG A 40 16.96 9.72 -9.08
CA ARG A 40 16.20 8.48 -9.13
C ARG A 40 17.15 7.34 -9.44
N THR A 41 17.06 6.27 -8.67
CA THR A 41 17.84 5.07 -8.96
C THR A 41 17.53 4.58 -10.39
N PRO A 42 18.45 3.87 -11.07
CA PRO A 42 18.19 3.32 -12.40
C PRO A 42 16.89 2.48 -12.47
N TYR A 43 16.53 1.86 -11.34
CA TYR A 43 15.28 1.14 -11.14
C TYR A 43 14.06 2.06 -11.10
N GLU A 44 14.13 3.18 -10.39
CA GLU A 44 13.04 4.16 -10.35
C GLU A 44 12.80 4.82 -11.72
N VAL A 45 13.86 5.11 -12.48
CA VAL A 45 13.73 5.67 -13.84
C VAL A 45 13.08 4.66 -14.79
N ALA A 46 13.39 3.37 -14.65
CA ALA A 46 12.77 2.30 -15.44
C ALA A 46 11.30 2.03 -15.05
N LEU A 47 10.94 2.20 -13.77
CA LEU A 47 9.59 1.99 -13.26
C LEU A 47 8.65 3.18 -13.51
N LEU A 48 9.17 4.41 -13.55
CA LEU A 48 8.35 5.63 -13.65
C LEU A 48 8.28 6.23 -15.07
N GLY A 49 9.00 5.65 -16.04
CA GLY A 49 9.13 6.24 -17.38
C GLY A 49 9.93 7.55 -17.36
N LYS A 50 10.19 8.12 -18.54
CA LYS A 50 10.98 9.36 -18.67
C LYS A 50 10.32 10.56 -17.96
N ASP A 51 9.00 10.54 -17.84
CA ASP A 51 8.21 11.67 -17.30
C ASP A 51 7.46 11.36 -15.99
N GLY A 52 7.67 10.19 -15.38
CA GLY A 52 7.01 9.84 -14.11
C GLY A 52 5.54 9.42 -14.23
N ASN A 53 4.98 9.43 -15.44
CA ASN A 53 3.54 9.37 -15.68
C ASN A 53 3.13 8.34 -16.74
N ASP A 54 4.09 7.59 -17.29
CA ASP A 54 3.79 6.52 -18.22
C ASP A 54 3.25 5.32 -17.41
N PRO A 55 2.04 4.82 -17.71
CA PRO A 55 1.52 3.65 -17.02
C PRO A 55 2.47 2.48 -17.28
N LEU A 56 2.94 1.85 -16.19
CA LEU A 56 3.78 0.66 -16.30
C LEU A 56 3.05 -0.39 -17.15
N PRO A 57 3.76 -1.08 -18.05
CA PRO A 57 3.14 -2.13 -18.83
C PRO A 57 2.58 -3.20 -17.90
N ALA A 58 1.35 -3.65 -18.17
CA ALA A 58 0.72 -4.71 -17.40
C ALA A 58 1.59 -5.98 -17.47
N THR A 59 2.09 -6.40 -16.31
CA THR A 59 2.86 -7.63 -16.15
C THR A 59 1.94 -8.76 -15.66
N SER A 60 2.36 -10.01 -15.79
CA SER A 60 1.62 -11.14 -15.19
C SER A 60 1.45 -10.96 -13.67
N LEU A 61 2.41 -10.33 -13.01
CA LEU A 61 2.37 -10.02 -11.59
C LEU A 61 1.34 -8.92 -11.29
N SER A 62 1.34 -7.82 -12.05
CA SER A 62 0.39 -6.72 -11.83
C SER A 62 -1.05 -7.16 -12.06
N ILE A 63 -1.31 -7.95 -13.11
CA ILE A 63 -2.65 -8.49 -13.40
C ILE A 63 -3.18 -9.34 -12.22
N ARG A 64 -2.31 -10.16 -11.60
CA ARG A 64 -2.71 -10.97 -10.45
C ARG A 64 -2.87 -10.16 -9.17
N LEU A 65 -2.06 -9.10 -9.00
CA LEU A 65 -2.23 -8.15 -7.91
C LEU A 65 -3.59 -7.44 -8.03
N ASP A 66 -3.92 -6.95 -9.23
CA ASP A 66 -5.21 -6.31 -9.51
C ASP A 66 -6.35 -7.27 -9.23
N ARG A 67 -6.26 -8.53 -9.68
CA ARG A 67 -7.25 -9.56 -9.38
C ARG A 67 -7.43 -9.81 -7.89
N MET A 68 -6.33 -9.89 -7.13
CA MET A 68 -6.38 -10.03 -5.67
C MET A 68 -7.06 -8.82 -5.04
N MET A 69 -6.69 -7.60 -5.44
CA MET A 69 -7.26 -6.36 -4.91
C MET A 69 -8.76 -6.24 -5.24
N SER A 70 -9.18 -6.59 -6.46
CA SER A 70 -10.60 -6.63 -6.83
C SER A 70 -11.36 -7.67 -6.00
N SER A 71 -10.80 -8.86 -5.79
CA SER A 71 -11.45 -9.89 -4.96
C SER A 71 -11.56 -9.47 -3.49
N TYR A 72 -10.59 -8.72 -2.98
CA TYR A 72 -10.64 -8.15 -1.63
C TYR A 72 -11.69 -7.04 -1.52
N ALA A 73 -11.78 -6.16 -2.53
CA ALA A 73 -12.81 -5.13 -2.58
C ALA A 73 -14.23 -5.75 -2.60
N ASN A 74 -14.43 -6.81 -3.40
CA ASN A 74 -15.71 -7.54 -3.44
C ASN A 74 -16.03 -8.22 -2.10
N LEU A 75 -15.03 -8.81 -1.44
CA LEU A 75 -15.20 -9.39 -0.12
C LEU A 75 -15.66 -8.35 0.90
N LEU A 76 -15.06 -7.15 0.89
CA LEU A 76 -15.46 -6.06 1.77
C LEU A 76 -16.85 -5.52 1.42
N GLY A 77 -17.16 -5.35 0.13
CA GLY A 77 -18.47 -4.90 -0.34
C GLY A 77 -19.62 -5.79 0.14
N ASP A 78 -19.43 -7.11 0.08
CA ASP A 78 -20.48 -8.06 0.47
C ASP A 78 -20.60 -8.29 1.99
N ILE A 79 -19.56 -7.96 2.77
CA ILE A 79 -19.58 -8.05 4.24
C ILE A 79 -20.11 -6.76 4.87
N LEU A 80 -19.87 -5.62 4.22
CA LEU A 80 -20.37 -4.34 4.68
C LEU A 80 -21.88 -4.25 4.39
N PRO A 81 -22.72 -3.97 5.39
CA PRO A 81 -24.16 -3.87 5.17
C PRO A 81 -24.45 -2.63 4.32
N GLU A 82 -24.74 -2.84 3.04
CA GLU A 82 -25.33 -1.79 2.21
C GLU A 82 -26.83 -1.73 2.50
N ALA A 83 -27.35 -0.53 2.77
CA ALA A 83 -28.77 -0.30 3.05
C ALA A 83 -29.58 -0.43 1.76
N GLY A 84 -29.77 -1.66 1.30
CA GLY A 84 -30.62 -1.98 0.15
C GLY A 84 -32.12 -1.99 0.53
N PRO A 85 -33.03 -1.84 -0.45
CA PRO A 85 -34.48 -1.88 -0.22
C PRO A 85 -35.00 -3.27 0.18
N VAL A 86 -34.20 -4.32 -0.01
CA VAL A 86 -34.50 -5.70 0.40
C VAL A 86 -33.44 -6.14 1.40
N ASN A 87 -33.87 -6.55 2.59
CA ASN A 87 -32.96 -7.07 3.60
C ASN A 87 -32.47 -8.47 3.17
N PRO A 88 -31.18 -8.66 2.86
CA PRO A 88 -30.66 -9.94 2.41
C PRO A 88 -30.87 -11.00 3.50
N GLN A 89 -31.25 -12.23 3.11
CA GLN A 89 -31.40 -13.29 4.09
C GLN A 89 -30.02 -13.66 4.67
N PRO A 90 -29.92 -14.04 5.96
CA PRO A 90 -28.64 -14.40 6.56
C PRO A 90 -27.89 -15.54 5.85
N VAL A 91 -28.61 -16.40 5.11
CA VAL A 91 -28.03 -17.48 4.30
C VAL A 91 -27.32 -16.95 3.05
N ASP A 92 -27.85 -15.89 2.44
CA ASP A 92 -27.30 -15.29 1.22
C ASP A 92 -25.98 -14.58 1.55
N VAL A 93 -25.96 -13.80 2.63
CA VAL A 93 -24.75 -13.13 3.13
C VAL A 93 -23.65 -14.14 3.47
N LYS A 94 -24.00 -15.25 4.14
CA LYS A 94 -23.03 -16.31 4.45
C LYS A 94 -22.48 -16.99 3.19
N THR A 95 -23.32 -17.19 2.18
CA THR A 95 -22.92 -17.84 0.93
C THR A 95 -22.00 -16.94 0.12
N ALA A 96 -22.37 -15.65 -0.02
CA ALA A 96 -21.54 -14.62 -0.65
C ALA A 96 -20.19 -14.46 0.07
N ALA A 97 -20.20 -14.35 1.40
CA ALA A 97 -18.97 -14.24 2.18
C ALA A 97 -18.05 -15.46 2.00
N LYS A 98 -18.59 -16.69 2.03
CA LYS A 98 -17.80 -17.90 1.77
C LYS A 98 -17.22 -17.92 0.36
N PHE A 99 -18.02 -17.57 -0.64
CA PHE A 99 -17.59 -17.52 -2.03
C PHE A 99 -16.45 -16.51 -2.21
N ASN A 100 -16.58 -15.31 -1.64
CA ASN A 100 -15.57 -14.26 -1.76
C ASN A 100 -14.30 -14.57 -0.96
N ILE A 101 -14.41 -15.18 0.23
CA ILE A 101 -13.23 -15.62 1.00
C ILE A 101 -12.42 -16.63 0.19
N ASN A 102 -13.10 -17.62 -0.41
CA ASN A 102 -12.43 -18.61 -1.25
C ASN A 102 -11.80 -17.96 -2.49
N THR A 103 -12.53 -17.07 -3.16
CA THR A 103 -12.05 -16.34 -4.34
C THR A 103 -10.82 -15.48 -4.02
N PHE A 104 -10.85 -14.76 -2.89
CA PHE A 104 -9.72 -13.95 -2.42
C PHE A 104 -8.51 -14.83 -2.07
N ARG A 105 -8.73 -15.93 -1.35
CA ARG A 105 -7.66 -16.88 -1.01
C ARG A 105 -6.99 -17.43 -2.27
N ASP A 106 -7.79 -17.83 -3.25
CA ASP A 106 -7.27 -18.40 -4.49
C ASP A 106 -6.49 -17.35 -5.30
N ALA A 107 -6.99 -16.10 -5.37
CA ALA A 107 -6.28 -14.98 -5.99
C ALA A 107 -4.94 -14.65 -5.26
N ALA A 108 -4.93 -14.68 -3.92
CA ALA A 108 -3.72 -14.48 -3.13
C ALA A 108 -2.69 -15.60 -3.33
N ALA A 109 -3.14 -16.85 -3.46
CA ALA A 109 -2.28 -17.99 -3.75
C ALA A 109 -1.66 -17.87 -5.16
N GLU A 110 -2.45 -17.45 -6.15
CA GLU A 110 -1.96 -17.19 -7.50
C GLU A 110 -0.90 -16.08 -7.53
N LEU A 111 -1.12 -14.97 -6.80
CA LEU A 111 -0.15 -13.88 -6.69
C LEU A 111 1.15 -14.36 -6.03
N THR A 112 1.04 -15.11 -4.94
CA THR A 112 2.19 -15.68 -4.24
C THR A 112 3.02 -16.58 -5.16
N ASN A 113 2.36 -17.38 -6.00
CA ASN A 113 3.04 -18.23 -6.96
C ASN A 113 3.82 -17.42 -8.01
N GLU A 114 3.25 -16.34 -8.55
CA GLU A 114 4.01 -15.48 -9.47
C GLU A 114 5.16 -14.72 -8.80
N PHE A 115 5.01 -14.30 -7.54
CA PHE A 115 6.13 -13.73 -6.78
C PHE A 115 7.26 -14.74 -6.65
N THR A 116 6.97 -15.97 -6.25
CA THR A 116 7.97 -17.05 -6.15
C THR A 116 8.64 -17.29 -7.48
N LYS A 117 7.86 -17.44 -8.56
CA LYS A 117 8.38 -17.64 -9.92
C LYS A 117 9.27 -16.48 -10.37
N THR A 118 8.88 -15.24 -10.07
CA THR A 118 9.64 -14.04 -10.44
C THR A 118 10.94 -13.96 -9.63
N ALA A 119 10.88 -14.26 -8.33
CA ALA A 119 12.05 -14.33 -7.46
C ALA A 119 13.03 -15.40 -7.94
N THR A 120 12.57 -16.62 -8.27
CA THR A 120 13.43 -17.68 -8.82
C THR A 120 14.05 -17.26 -10.15
N LYS A 121 13.28 -16.64 -11.05
CA LYS A 121 13.81 -16.10 -12.31
C LYS A 121 14.85 -15.00 -12.10
N TRP A 122 14.74 -14.25 -11.01
CA TRP A 122 15.71 -13.21 -10.65
C TRP A 122 16.98 -13.86 -10.11
N GLN A 123 16.87 -14.84 -9.20
CA GLN A 123 18.00 -15.60 -8.64
C GLN A 123 18.81 -16.31 -9.73
N LEU A 124 18.14 -16.93 -10.71
CA LEU A 124 18.80 -17.55 -11.85
C LEU A 124 19.59 -16.57 -12.71
N ARG A 125 19.20 -15.29 -12.73
CA ARG A 125 19.89 -14.22 -13.46
C ARG A 125 20.99 -13.54 -12.65
N HIS A 126 20.94 -13.64 -11.31
CA HIS A 126 21.87 -13.00 -10.39
C HIS A 126 22.37 -14.03 -9.37
N PRO A 127 23.12 -15.05 -9.81
CA PRO A 127 23.52 -16.16 -8.95
C PRO A 127 24.38 -15.71 -7.77
N ASP A 128 25.32 -14.78 -7.98
CA ASP A 128 26.22 -14.30 -6.93
C ASP A 128 25.47 -13.57 -5.80
N GLU A 129 24.50 -12.74 -6.16
CA GLU A 129 23.63 -12.05 -5.20
C GLU A 129 22.74 -13.06 -4.46
N ALA A 130 22.16 -14.02 -5.18
CA ALA A 130 21.34 -15.08 -4.58
C ALA A 130 22.14 -15.93 -3.58
N TYR A 131 23.38 -16.30 -3.91
CA TYR A 131 24.27 -17.03 -3.01
C TYR A 131 24.64 -16.20 -1.78
N ALA A 132 24.91 -14.91 -1.95
CA ALA A 132 25.23 -14.03 -0.83
C ALA A 132 24.05 -13.91 0.15
N ASP A 133 22.82 -13.84 -0.34
CA ASP A 133 21.62 -13.80 0.49
C ASP A 133 21.34 -15.15 1.17
N GLU A 134 21.49 -16.26 0.46
CA GLU A 134 21.37 -17.61 1.03
C GLU A 134 22.40 -17.83 2.16
N ALA A 135 23.65 -17.41 1.96
CA ALA A 135 24.70 -17.50 2.98
C ALA A 135 24.35 -16.70 4.25
N LYS A 136 23.73 -15.52 4.11
CA LYS A 136 23.27 -14.73 5.26
C LYS A 136 22.15 -15.44 6.01
N ASP A 137 21.20 -16.05 5.30
CA ASP A 137 20.08 -16.74 5.92
C ASP A 137 20.51 -18.04 6.61
N LEU A 138 21.43 -18.79 6.01
CA LEU A 138 22.06 -19.94 6.65
C LEU A 138 22.80 -19.52 7.93
N LYS A 139 23.54 -18.40 7.90
CA LYS A 139 24.20 -17.87 9.10
C LYS A 139 23.20 -17.56 10.23
N LYS A 140 22.07 -16.91 9.92
CA LYS A 140 21.00 -16.67 10.90
C LYS A 140 20.40 -17.98 11.43
N ALA A 141 20.19 -18.96 10.56
CA ALA A 141 19.67 -20.27 10.94
C ALA A 141 20.61 -21.02 11.90
N ILE A 142 21.92 -20.97 11.64
CA ILE A 142 22.94 -21.52 12.52
C ILE A 142 22.90 -20.85 13.89
N GLU A 143 22.81 -19.52 13.96
CA GLU A 143 22.73 -18.81 15.24
C GLU A 143 21.46 -19.18 16.03
N ARG A 144 20.32 -19.32 15.34
CA ARG A 144 19.09 -19.82 15.95
C ARG A 144 19.27 -21.23 16.49
N GLN A 145 19.90 -22.13 15.74
CA GLN A 145 20.16 -23.51 16.17
C GLN A 145 21.10 -23.56 17.37
N LYS A 146 22.17 -22.77 17.39
CA LYS A 146 23.07 -22.63 18.56
C LYS A 146 22.30 -22.21 19.81
N LEU A 147 21.39 -21.23 19.68
CA LEU A 147 20.55 -20.79 20.79
C LEU A 147 19.64 -21.91 21.30
N LEU A 148 19.02 -22.67 20.40
CA LEU A 148 18.16 -23.79 20.76
C LEU A 148 18.93 -24.91 21.46
N LEU A 149 20.12 -25.25 20.97
CA LEU A 149 21.00 -26.24 21.59
C LEU A 149 21.46 -25.80 22.97
N LYS A 150 21.83 -24.53 23.14
CA LYS A 150 22.18 -23.97 24.45
C LYS A 150 21.03 -24.13 25.45
N ARG A 151 19.81 -23.75 25.06
CA ARG A 151 18.61 -23.90 25.89
C ARG A 151 18.28 -25.36 26.21
N ALA A 152 18.52 -26.27 25.28
CA ALA A 152 18.34 -27.70 25.53
C ALA A 152 19.38 -28.22 26.54
N GLY A 153 20.66 -27.84 26.38
CA GLY A 153 21.73 -28.20 27.30
C GLY A 153 21.52 -27.67 28.72
N GLU A 154 21.07 -26.42 28.87
CA GLU A 154 20.68 -25.84 30.16
C GLU A 154 19.57 -26.63 30.84
N ARG A 155 18.57 -27.10 30.07
CA ARG A 155 17.50 -27.95 30.60
C ARG A 155 18.02 -29.31 31.06
N CYS A 156 18.79 -30.01 30.23
CA CYS A 156 19.35 -31.32 30.59
C CYS A 156 20.26 -31.23 31.82
N THR A 157 21.10 -30.20 31.93
CA THR A 157 21.95 -30.00 33.12
C THR A 157 21.13 -29.65 34.36
N SER A 158 20.07 -28.84 34.22
CA SER A 158 19.15 -28.54 35.33
C SER A 158 18.40 -29.78 35.82
N GLU A 159 18.00 -30.67 34.92
CA GLU A 159 17.34 -31.94 35.26
C GLU A 159 18.31 -32.92 35.92
N ALA A 160 19.52 -33.06 35.39
CA ALA A 160 20.57 -33.87 36.01
C ALA A 160 20.91 -33.38 37.43
N ASN A 161 20.99 -32.05 37.62
CA ASN A 161 21.23 -31.44 38.93
C ASN A 161 20.04 -31.56 39.89
N ARG A 162 18.81 -31.72 39.39
CA ARG A 162 17.64 -32.04 40.22
C ARG A 162 17.64 -33.51 40.64
N ALA A 163 18.03 -34.42 39.74
CA ALA A 163 18.11 -35.85 40.01
C ALA A 163 19.25 -36.21 40.99
N SER A 164 20.34 -35.42 41.03
CA SER A 164 21.49 -35.67 41.90
C SER A 164 21.35 -35.14 43.33
N LYS A 165 20.32 -34.34 43.64
CA LYS A 165 20.08 -33.88 45.02
C LYS A 165 19.50 -35.02 45.86
N PRO A 166 20.16 -35.44 46.96
CA PRO A 166 19.61 -36.49 47.81
C PRO A 166 18.32 -36.00 48.47
N ARG A 167 17.28 -36.84 48.43
CA ARG A 167 16.06 -36.64 49.24
C ARG A 167 16.50 -36.62 50.71
N ARG A 168 16.46 -35.44 51.33
CA ARG A 168 16.58 -35.33 52.80
C ARG A 168 15.43 -36.15 53.40
N GLN A 169 15.79 -37.27 54.03
CA GLN A 169 14.91 -38.03 54.92
C GLN A 169 14.81 -37.30 56.25
#